data_AF-A0A9D8PJ03-F1
#
_entry.id   AF-A0A9D8PJ03-F1
#
_cell.length_a   1.000
_cell.length_b   1.000
_cell.length_c   1.000
_cell.angle_alpha   90.00
_cell.angle_beta   90.00
_cell.angle_gamma   90.00
#
_symmetry.space_group_name_H-M   'P 1'
#
loop_
_entity.id
_entity.type
_entity.pdbx_description
1 polymer ?
#
loop_
_entity_poly.entity_id
_entity_poly.type
_entity_poly.pdbx_seq_one_letter_code
_entity_poly.pdbx_strand_id
1 'polypeptide(L)'
;MAIPFLYQYEIARGVDIHRLVVEDDKSPCLEPVIRAAQALEAMGCRAIAAECGYFAYFQREVAESVSVPVFMSSLLQAPFAQQLIGPNRVVGILMSGLKELTDCHLESAGIRLGSNYVLGGAMDDRECEEFDHLWTGGLRTDPPSADYDKAEAEFVKAAVRFF
;
A
#
# COMPACT_ATOMS: atom_id res chain seq x y z
N MET A 1 23.72 -4.57 -17.31
CA MET A 1 24.25 -5.37 -16.19
C MET A 1 23.14 -5.47 -15.15
N ALA A 2 22.25 -6.47 -15.28
CA ALA A 2 21.20 -6.70 -14.29
C ALA A 2 21.88 -7.32 -13.07
N ILE A 3 21.96 -6.58 -11.96
CA ILE A 3 22.25 -7.22 -10.68
C ILE A 3 21.01 -8.05 -10.35
N PRO A 4 21.10 -9.39 -10.24
CA PRO A 4 19.99 -10.17 -9.72
C PRO A 4 19.85 -9.74 -8.27
N PHE A 5 18.90 -8.85 -8.00
CA PHE A 5 18.52 -8.55 -6.63
C PHE A 5 17.97 -9.87 -6.07
N LEU A 6 18.68 -10.45 -5.11
CA LEU A 6 18.22 -11.64 -4.42
C LEU A 6 17.06 -11.20 -3.51
N TYR A 7 15.84 -11.27 -4.01
CA TYR A 7 14.65 -11.05 -3.20
C TYR A 7 14.25 -12.38 -2.55
N GLN A 8 13.98 -12.33 -1.25
CA GLN A 8 13.31 -13.40 -0.53
C GLN A 8 11.86 -12.97 -0.33
N TYR A 9 10.94 -13.93 -0.30
CA TYR A 9 9.55 -13.67 0.03
C TYR A 9 9.15 -14.56 1.20
N GLU A 10 8.26 -14.05 2.04
CA GLU A 10 7.64 -14.79 3.11
C GLU A 10 6.15 -14.50 3.10
N ILE A 11 5.34 -15.50 3.41
CA ILE A 11 3.89 -15.35 3.45
C ILE A 11 3.49 -15.09 4.89
N ALA A 12 2.79 -13.98 5.14
CA ALA A 12 2.16 -13.72 6.43
C ALA A 12 0.97 -14.67 6.65
N ARG A 13 1.25 -15.92 7.03
CA ARG A 13 0.24 -16.97 7.21
C ARG A 13 -0.75 -16.56 8.30
N GLY A 14 -2.04 -16.63 7.96
CA GLY A 14 -3.13 -16.21 8.84
C GLY A 14 -3.57 -14.75 8.63
N VAL A 15 -2.91 -14.01 7.74
CA VAL A 15 -3.42 -12.74 7.20
C VAL A 15 -4.31 -13.05 6.01
N ASP A 16 -5.56 -12.63 6.11
CA ASP A 16 -6.53 -12.68 5.03
C ASP A 16 -6.79 -11.27 4.51
N ILE A 17 -6.99 -11.12 3.19
CA ILE A 17 -7.15 -9.80 2.56
C ILE A 17 -8.41 -9.08 3.04
N HIS A 18 -9.50 -9.81 3.32
CA HIS A 18 -10.73 -9.22 3.84
C HIS A 18 -10.48 -8.67 5.25
N ARG A 19 -9.75 -9.40 6.10
CA ARG A 19 -9.37 -8.89 7.43
C ARG A 19 -8.44 -7.68 7.37
N LEU A 20 -7.44 -7.73 6.49
CA LEU A 20 -6.44 -6.67 6.39
C LEU A 20 -7.04 -5.38 5.81
N VAL A 21 -7.93 -5.48 4.83
CA VAL A 21 -8.41 -4.33 4.05
C VAL A 21 -9.81 -3.90 4.51
N VAL A 22 -10.75 -4.83 4.67
CA VAL A 22 -12.18 -4.54 4.85
C VAL A 22 -12.61 -4.45 6.32
N GLU A 23 -12.11 -5.33 7.20
CA GLU A 23 -12.51 -5.31 8.61
C GLU A 23 -11.95 -4.10 9.37
N ASP A 24 -12.73 -3.55 10.29
CA ASP A 24 -12.31 -2.41 11.12
C ASP A 24 -11.15 -2.79 12.06
N ASP A 25 -11.28 -3.93 12.75
CA ASP A 25 -10.25 -4.46 13.64
C ASP A 25 -9.22 -5.29 12.88
N LYS A 26 -8.09 -4.65 12.61
CA LYS A 26 -6.96 -5.28 11.92
C LYS A 26 -5.98 -5.96 12.90
N SER A 27 -6.15 -5.80 14.21
CA SER A 27 -5.21 -6.31 15.22
C SER A 27 -4.88 -7.81 15.10
N PRO A 28 -5.79 -8.71 14.65
CA PRO A 28 -5.44 -10.12 14.45
C PRO A 28 -4.37 -10.36 13.38
N CYS A 29 -4.14 -9.40 12.47
CA CYS A 29 -3.13 -9.50 11.43
C CYS A 29 -1.71 -9.14 11.93
N LEU A 30 -1.58 -8.40 13.03
CA LEU A 30 -0.30 -7.83 13.45
C LEU A 30 0.76 -8.90 13.74
N GLU A 31 0.45 -9.86 14.60
CA GLU A 31 1.41 -10.90 15.00
C GLU A 31 1.86 -11.76 13.81
N PRO A 32 0.97 -12.24 12.91
CA PRO A 32 1.38 -12.84 11.64
C PRO A 32 2.34 -12.00 10.80
N VAL A 33 2.11 -10.69 10.69
CA VAL A 33 2.93 -9.78 9.89
C VAL A 33 4.32 -9.60 10.52
N ILE A 34 4.39 -9.40 11.84
CA ILE A 34 5.66 -9.33 12.58
C ILE A 34 6.46 -10.60 12.39
N ARG A 35 5.84 -11.78 12.51
CA ARG A 35 6.53 -13.07 12.30
C ARG A 35 7.11 -13.19 10.89
N ALA A 36 6.38 -12.75 9.87
CA ALA A 36 6.88 -12.76 8.49
C ALA A 36 8.06 -11.79 8.29
N ALA A 37 7.99 -10.59 8.87
CA ALA A 37 9.09 -9.63 8.82
C ALA A 37 10.36 -10.16 9.52
N GLN A 38 10.22 -10.74 10.71
CA GLN A 38 11.34 -11.35 11.44
C GLN A 38 11.94 -12.56 10.71
N ALA A 39 11.11 -13.35 10.03
CA ALA A 39 11.60 -14.45 9.19
C ALA A 39 12.41 -13.94 7.99
N LEU A 40 11.95 -12.87 7.32
CA LEU A 40 12.70 -12.21 6.24
C LEU A 40 14.06 -11.68 6.74
N GLU A 41 14.07 -11.02 7.91
CA GLU A 41 15.31 -10.58 8.55
C GLU A 41 16.25 -11.75 8.86
N ALA A 42 15.73 -12.85 9.43
CA ALA A 42 16.51 -14.05 9.73
C ALA A 42 17.09 -14.72 8.47
N MET A 43 16.44 -14.57 7.31
CA MET A 43 16.96 -14.99 6.00
C MET A 43 18.05 -14.05 5.45
N GLY A 44 18.37 -12.97 6.17
CA GLY A 44 19.42 -12.02 5.79
C GLY A 44 18.94 -10.85 4.94
N CYS A 45 17.62 -10.61 4.85
CA CYS A 45 17.10 -9.43 4.14
C CYS A 45 17.61 -8.15 4.79
N ARG A 46 18.09 -7.20 3.97
CA ARG A 46 18.64 -5.91 4.42
C ARG A 46 17.60 -4.79 4.45
N ALA A 47 16.41 -5.06 3.92
CA ALA A 47 15.23 -4.24 3.96
C ALA A 47 14.01 -5.15 3.73
N ILE A 48 12.85 -4.75 4.24
CA ILE A 48 11.60 -5.48 4.12
C ILE A 48 10.58 -4.55 3.46
N ALA A 49 9.82 -5.05 2.49
CA ALA A 49 8.72 -4.33 1.88
C ALA A 49 7.47 -5.21 1.88
N ALA A 50 6.31 -4.61 2.12
CA ALA A 50 5.03 -5.30 1.98
C ALA A 50 4.44 -5.07 0.58
N GLU A 51 3.61 -6.02 0.16
CA GLU A 51 3.00 -6.03 -1.18
C GLU A 51 1.83 -5.03 -1.31
N CYS A 52 1.01 -4.89 -0.26
CA CYS A 52 -0.25 -4.14 -0.29
C CYS A 52 -0.17 -2.83 0.51
N GLY A 53 -0.69 -1.73 -0.05
CA GLY A 53 -0.66 -0.41 0.56
C GLY A 53 -1.34 -0.29 1.94
N TYR A 54 -2.31 -1.16 2.26
CA TYR A 54 -3.00 -1.18 3.55
C TYR A 54 -2.15 -1.73 4.70
N PHE A 55 -1.04 -2.40 4.41
CA PHE A 55 -0.06 -2.74 5.44
C PHE A 55 0.55 -1.51 6.13
N ALA A 56 0.35 -0.30 5.57
CA ALA A 56 0.64 0.96 6.25
C ALA A 56 0.12 1.01 7.70
N TYR A 57 -1.01 0.35 7.97
CA TYR A 57 -1.61 0.25 9.31
C TYR A 57 -0.59 -0.23 10.36
N PHE A 58 0.29 -1.17 10.00
CA PHE A 58 1.29 -1.78 10.89
C PHE A 58 2.71 -1.26 10.68
N GLN A 59 2.89 -0.14 9.98
CA GLN A 59 4.21 0.38 9.64
C GLN A 59 5.10 0.57 10.87
N ARG A 60 4.55 1.11 11.97
CA ARG A 60 5.31 1.42 13.18
C ARG A 60 5.68 0.15 13.93
N GLU A 61 4.70 -0.68 14.22
CA GLU A 61 4.85 -1.91 14.99
C GLU A 61 5.82 -2.88 14.32
N VAL A 62 5.76 -2.99 12.99
CA VAL A 62 6.66 -3.88 12.26
C VAL A 62 8.07 -3.31 12.21
N ALA A 63 8.23 -2.00 11.98
CA ALA A 63 9.54 -1.34 12.04
C ALA A 63 10.20 -1.42 13.43
N GLU A 64 9.42 -1.41 14.51
CA GLU A 64 9.90 -1.59 15.89
C GLU A 64 10.29 -3.06 16.19
N SER A 65 9.80 -4.02 15.40
CA SER A 65 9.98 -5.46 15.64
C SER A 65 11.22 -6.10 15.01
N VAL A 66 11.94 -5.35 14.17
CA VAL A 66 13.13 -5.79 13.42
C VAL A 66 14.23 -4.73 13.46
N SER A 67 15.44 -5.08 13.06
CA SER A 67 16.61 -4.18 13.03
C SER A 67 16.90 -3.57 11.65
N VAL A 68 16.22 -4.04 10.60
CA VAL A 68 16.37 -3.57 9.22
C VAL A 68 15.25 -2.62 8.80
N PRO A 69 15.46 -1.72 7.81
CA PRO A 69 14.41 -0.83 7.31
C PRO A 69 13.19 -1.58 6.78
N VAL A 70 12.00 -1.05 7.09
CA VAL A 70 10.71 -1.63 6.69
C VAL A 70 9.88 -0.61 5.91
N PHE A 71 9.35 -1.03 4.76
CA PHE A 71 8.49 -0.25 3.87
C PHE A 71 7.14 -0.96 3.68
N MET A 72 6.21 -0.76 4.61
CA MET A 72 4.91 -1.43 4.57
C MET A 72 3.96 -0.81 3.54
N SER A 73 4.26 0.38 3.03
CA SER A 73 3.42 1.06 2.04
C SER A 73 4.17 2.18 1.32
N SER A 74 3.75 2.46 0.08
CA SER A 74 4.16 3.66 -0.66
C SER A 74 3.73 4.97 0.04
N LEU A 75 2.77 4.93 0.96
CA LEU A 75 2.35 6.08 1.77
C LEU A 75 3.50 6.74 2.53
N LEU A 76 4.55 5.99 2.88
CA LEU A 76 5.78 6.54 3.48
C LEU A 76 6.45 7.63 2.63
N GLN A 77 6.17 7.68 1.33
CA GLN A 77 6.71 8.69 0.42
C GLN A 77 5.97 10.03 0.53
N ALA A 78 4.75 10.05 1.05
CA ALA A 78 3.93 11.27 1.09
C ALA A 78 4.54 12.38 1.97
N PRO A 79 5.05 12.14 3.19
CA PRO A 79 5.71 13.18 3.98
C PRO A 79 6.98 13.73 3.31
N PHE A 80 7.70 12.89 2.57
CA PHE A 80 8.86 13.33 1.78
C PHE A 80 8.43 14.20 0.60
N ALA A 81 7.42 13.76 -0.16
CA ALA A 81 6.87 14.53 -1.28
C ALA A 81 6.33 15.90 -0.83
N GLN A 82 5.64 15.98 0.32
CA GLN A 82 5.15 17.24 0.90
C GLN A 82 6.29 18.24 1.17
N GLN A 83 7.43 17.77 1.67
CA GLN A 83 8.60 18.60 1.90
C GLN A 83 9.24 19.11 0.60
N LEU A 84 9.24 18.29 -0.45
CA LEU A 84 9.80 18.68 -1.75
C LEU A 84 8.97 19.74 -2.46
N ILE A 85 7.64 19.64 -2.42
CA ILE A 85 6.74 20.51 -3.19
C ILE A 85 6.35 21.79 -2.45
N GLY A 86 6.57 21.84 -1.13
CA GLY A 86 6.19 22.96 -0.27
C GLY A 86 4.68 23.00 0.06
N PRO A 87 4.26 23.87 0.99
CA PRO A 87 2.92 23.85 1.58
C PRO A 87 1.79 24.32 0.64
N ASN A 88 2.13 25.02 -0.45
CA ASN A 88 1.15 25.60 -1.39
C ASN A 88 0.78 24.65 -2.54
N ARG A 89 1.29 23.42 -2.53
CA ARG A 89 0.95 22.34 -3.47
C ARG A 89 0.47 21.15 -2.66
N VAL A 90 -0.25 20.22 -3.27
CA VAL A 90 -0.75 19.03 -2.57
C VAL A 90 -0.10 17.76 -3.12
N VAL A 91 -0.01 16.74 -2.28
CA VAL A 91 0.34 15.38 -2.69
C VAL A 91 -0.93 14.61 -2.98
N GLY A 92 -1.04 14.08 -4.20
CA GLY A 92 -2.11 13.15 -4.56
C GLY A 92 -1.83 11.75 -4.06
N ILE A 93 -2.76 11.14 -3.35
CA ILE A 93 -2.67 9.75 -2.87
C ILE A 93 -3.84 8.97 -3.47
N LEU A 94 -3.52 8.00 -4.33
CA LEU A 94 -4.49 7.10 -4.92
C LEU A 94 -4.42 5.75 -4.20
N MET A 95 -5.45 5.45 -3.40
CA MET A 95 -5.63 4.16 -2.74
C MET A 95 -6.42 3.22 -3.65
N SER A 96 -6.52 1.93 -3.30
CA SER A 96 -7.41 1.03 -4.06
C SER A 96 -8.88 1.40 -3.84
N GLY A 97 -9.29 1.65 -2.59
CA GLY A 97 -10.62 2.15 -2.24
C GLY A 97 -10.58 3.07 -1.03
N LEU A 98 -11.30 4.20 -1.08
CA LEU A 98 -11.24 5.18 0.02
C LEU A 98 -12.01 4.75 1.26
N LYS A 99 -13.04 3.91 1.09
CA LYS A 99 -13.88 3.45 2.17
C LYS A 99 -13.09 2.69 3.25
N GLU A 100 -12.07 1.95 2.82
CA GLU A 100 -11.23 1.12 3.69
C GLU A 100 -10.03 1.89 4.28
N LEU A 101 -9.73 3.09 3.74
CA LEU A 101 -8.67 3.94 4.27
C LEU A 101 -9.14 4.60 5.57
N THR A 102 -8.36 4.43 6.63
CA THR A 102 -8.58 5.08 7.92
C THR A 102 -7.41 5.97 8.30
N ASP A 103 -7.64 6.90 9.22
CA ASP A 103 -6.62 7.81 9.76
C ASP A 103 -5.36 7.07 10.24
N CYS A 104 -5.53 5.89 10.86
CA CYS A 104 -4.43 5.07 11.33
C CYS A 104 -3.44 4.69 10.21
N HIS A 105 -3.90 4.42 8.98
CA HIS A 105 -3.00 4.12 7.86
C HIS A 105 -2.11 5.32 7.52
N LEU A 106 -2.69 6.53 7.55
CA LEU A 106 -1.97 7.77 7.25
C LEU A 106 -0.98 8.09 8.37
N GLU A 107 -1.43 8.06 9.62
CA GLU A 107 -0.62 8.39 10.79
C GLU A 107 0.52 7.38 10.99
N SER A 108 0.28 6.08 10.78
CA SER A 108 1.32 5.05 10.85
C SER A 108 2.40 5.22 9.77
N ALA A 109 2.05 5.84 8.63
CA ALA A 109 3.01 6.23 7.59
C ALA A 109 3.65 7.61 7.83
N GLY A 110 3.36 8.27 8.96
CA GLY A 110 3.90 9.60 9.30
C GLY A 110 3.20 10.76 8.59
N ILE A 111 2.05 10.53 7.95
CA ILE A 111 1.25 11.58 7.32
C ILE A 111 0.42 12.25 8.40
N ARG A 112 0.63 13.56 8.60
CA ARG A 112 -0.21 14.36 9.51
C ARG A 112 -1.59 14.54 8.90
N LEU A 113 -2.64 14.17 9.63
CA LEU A 113 -4.03 14.39 9.20
C LEU A 113 -4.28 15.88 8.89
N GLY A 114 -4.93 16.14 7.76
CA GLY A 114 -5.21 17.51 7.29
C GLY A 114 -3.98 18.28 6.79
N SER A 115 -2.82 17.63 6.60
CA SER A 115 -1.72 18.20 5.83
C SER A 115 -2.08 18.31 4.33
N ASN A 116 -1.18 18.86 3.52
CA ASN A 116 -1.41 19.13 2.10
C ASN A 116 -1.41 17.84 1.24
N TYR A 117 -2.46 17.04 1.37
CA TYR A 117 -2.73 15.88 0.53
C TYR A 117 -4.20 15.83 0.10
N VAL A 118 -4.46 15.10 -0.98
CA VAL A 118 -5.80 14.73 -1.44
C VAL A 118 -5.84 13.23 -1.66
N LEU A 119 -7.02 12.64 -1.47
CA LEU A 119 -7.24 11.19 -1.52
C LEU A 119 -8.15 10.85 -2.70
N GLY A 120 -7.85 9.76 -3.39
CA GLY A 120 -8.71 9.13 -4.39
C GLY A 120 -8.70 7.61 -4.24
N GLY A 121 -9.76 6.95 -4.72
CA GLY A 121 -9.83 5.50 -4.79
C GLY A 121 -9.82 5.05 -6.25
N ALA A 122 -8.84 4.24 -6.63
CA ALA A 122 -8.69 3.75 -8.00
C ALA A 122 -9.86 2.87 -8.44
N MET A 123 -10.42 2.08 -7.53
CA MET A 123 -11.57 1.20 -7.79
C MET A 123 -12.90 1.86 -7.41
N ASP A 124 -12.88 3.04 -6.78
CA ASP A 124 -14.10 3.76 -6.46
C ASP A 124 -14.82 4.10 -7.77
N ASP A 125 -16.13 3.88 -7.80
CA ASP A 125 -17.00 4.11 -8.98
C ASP A 125 -16.54 3.44 -10.29
N ARG A 126 -15.68 2.41 -10.22
CA ARG A 126 -15.05 1.73 -11.37
C ARG A 126 -14.24 2.66 -12.27
N GLU A 127 -13.53 3.61 -11.67
CA GLU A 127 -12.70 4.55 -12.44
C GLU A 127 -11.50 3.89 -13.13
N CYS A 128 -10.93 2.84 -12.54
CA CYS A 128 -9.83 2.05 -13.10
C CYS A 128 -10.24 0.58 -13.26
N GLU A 129 -10.92 0.25 -14.36
CA GLU A 129 -11.47 -1.09 -14.61
C GLU A 129 -10.37 -2.17 -14.71
N GLU A 130 -9.21 -1.83 -15.29
CA GLU A 130 -8.10 -2.79 -15.40
C GLU A 130 -7.53 -3.15 -14.01
N PHE A 131 -7.69 -2.28 -13.02
CA PHE A 131 -7.33 -2.60 -11.65
C PHE A 131 -8.38 -3.52 -10.97
N ASP A 132 -9.67 -3.32 -11.26
CA ASP A 132 -10.74 -4.23 -10.84
C ASP A 132 -10.55 -5.65 -11.41
N HIS A 133 -10.05 -5.78 -12.64
CA HIS A 133 -9.75 -7.07 -13.28
C HIS A 133 -8.70 -7.91 -12.53
N LEU A 134 -7.91 -7.31 -11.65
CA LEU A 134 -6.90 -8.01 -10.85
C LEU A 134 -7.43 -8.45 -9.48
N TRP A 135 -8.32 -7.68 -8.87
CA TRP A 135 -8.61 -7.80 -7.43
C TRP A 135 -10.10 -7.95 -7.08
N THR A 136 -11.02 -7.47 -7.91
CA THR A 136 -12.43 -7.34 -7.54
C THR A 136 -13.24 -8.59 -7.91
N GLY A 137 -13.85 -9.24 -6.92
CA GLY A 137 -14.70 -10.42 -7.13
C GLY A 137 -15.83 -10.17 -8.13
N GLY A 138 -15.96 -11.02 -9.14
CA GLY A 138 -16.96 -10.89 -10.21
C GLY A 138 -16.54 -10.02 -11.40
N LEU A 139 -15.50 -9.19 -11.24
CA LEU A 139 -14.85 -8.43 -12.32
C LEU A 139 -13.47 -9.00 -12.68
N ARG A 140 -12.84 -9.68 -11.72
CA ARG A 140 -11.52 -10.30 -11.86
C ARG A 140 -11.51 -11.31 -13.00
N THR A 141 -10.54 -11.19 -13.91
CA THR A 141 -10.35 -12.14 -15.01
C THR A 141 -9.78 -13.47 -14.52
N ASP A 142 -9.90 -14.52 -15.35
CA ASP A 142 -9.31 -15.83 -15.08
C ASP A 142 -8.44 -16.29 -16.27
N PRO A 143 -7.09 -16.29 -16.15
CA PRO A 143 -6.31 -15.89 -14.99
C PRO A 143 -6.38 -14.36 -14.72
N PRO A 144 -6.01 -13.90 -13.52
CA PRO A 144 -5.95 -12.46 -13.20
C PRO A 144 -4.98 -11.74 -14.13
N SER A 145 -5.46 -10.73 -14.84
CA SER A 145 -4.69 -9.99 -15.83
C SER A 145 -5.24 -8.58 -16.01
N ALA A 146 -4.38 -7.67 -16.46
CA ALA A 146 -4.71 -6.29 -16.79
C ALA A 146 -3.96 -5.88 -18.06
N ASP A 147 -4.57 -5.01 -18.86
CA ASP A 147 -3.90 -4.29 -19.93
C ASP A 147 -3.17 -3.08 -19.32
N TYR A 148 -1.84 -3.15 -19.23
CA TYR A 148 -1.05 -2.14 -18.52
C TYR A 148 -1.07 -0.76 -19.18
N ASP A 149 -1.20 -0.69 -20.52
CA ASP A 149 -1.28 0.59 -21.23
C ASP A 149 -2.61 1.29 -20.92
N LYS A 150 -3.70 0.51 -20.81
CA LYS A 150 -4.99 1.03 -20.37
C LYS A 150 -4.99 1.38 -18.89
N ALA A 151 -4.44 0.51 -18.03
CA ALA A 151 -4.34 0.77 -16.60
C ALA A 151 -3.57 2.07 -16.33
N GLU A 152 -2.46 2.32 -17.05
CA GLU A 152 -1.74 3.60 -16.96
C GLU A 152 -2.63 4.78 -17.34
N ALA A 153 -3.36 4.69 -18.46
CA ALA A 153 -4.27 5.76 -18.89
C ALA A 153 -5.40 6.01 -17.88
N GLU A 154 -5.95 4.97 -17.26
CA GLU A 154 -6.95 5.05 -16.20
C GLU A 154 -6.40 5.73 -14.96
N PHE A 155 -5.25 5.30 -14.45
CA PHE A 155 -4.61 5.90 -13.29
C PHE A 155 -4.25 7.37 -13.53
N VAL A 156 -3.72 7.72 -14.70
CA VAL A 156 -3.43 9.12 -15.07
C VAL A 156 -4.72 9.94 -15.09
N LYS A 157 -5.79 9.41 -15.69
CA LYS A 157 -7.11 10.07 -15.74
C LYS A 157 -7.71 10.27 -14.35
N ALA A 158 -7.58 9.30 -13.45
CA ALA A 158 -8.01 9.44 -12.06
C ALA A 158 -7.16 10.50 -11.33
N ALA A 159 -5.84 10.45 -11.49
CA ALA A 159 -4.91 11.36 -10.82
C ALA A 159 -5.07 12.83 -11.25
N VAL A 160 -5.39 13.12 -12.52
CA VAL A 160 -5.64 14.51 -12.95
C VAL A 160 -6.88 15.11 -12.30
N ARG A 161 -7.86 14.32 -11.83
CA ARG A 161 -9.06 14.85 -11.15
C ARG A 161 -8.81 15.42 -9.76
N PHE A 162 -7.61 15.20 -9.21
CA PHE A 162 -7.19 15.90 -8.01
C PHE A 162 -7.10 17.42 -8.22
N PHE A 163 -7.11 17.91 -9.47
CA PHE A 163 -7.07 19.33 -9.84
C PHE A 163 -7.86 19.69 -11.10
#